data_AF-A0AAW5JP63-F1
#
_entry.id   AF-A0AAW5JP63-F1
#
_cell.length_a   1.000
_cell.length_b   1.000
_cell.length_c   1.000
_cell.angle_alpha   90.00
_cell.angle_beta   90.00
_cell.angle_gamma   90.00
#
_symmetry.space_group_name_H-M   'P 1'
#
loop_
_entity.id
_entity.type
_entity.pdbx_description
1 polymer ?
#
loop_
_entity_poly.entity_id
_entity_poly.type
_entity_poly.pdbx_seq_one_letter_code
_entity_poly.pdbx_strand_id
1 'polypeptide(L)' 'MIPDIEALYNAWVCDPKPHLWPDCLRDHPMKAHGLYCFREGLRLGLLLASDAFLSEIGP' A
#
# COMPACT_ATOMS: atom_id res chain seq x y z
N MET A 1 -20.93 11.65 14.63
CA MET A 1 -19.90 12.38 13.88
C MET A 1 -18.97 11.34 13.30
N ILE A 2 -18.83 11.27 11.97
CA ILE A 2 -17.84 10.38 11.33
C ILE A 2 -16.47 11.07 11.53
N PRO A 3 -15.46 10.38 12.07
CA PRO A 3 -14.17 11.01 12.30
C PRO A 3 -13.48 11.31 10.96
N ASP A 4 -12.75 12.42 10.91
CA ASP A 4 -11.89 12.77 9.79
C ASP A 4 -10.75 11.75 9.70
N ILE A 5 -10.80 10.90 8.67
CA ILE A 5 -9.83 9.83 8.44
C ILE A 5 -8.43 10.40 8.20
N GLU A 6 -8.31 11.59 7.61
CA GLU A 6 -7.02 12.22 7.36
C GLU A 6 -6.38 12.72 8.66
N ALA A 7 -7.20 13.26 9.57
CA ALA A 7 -6.76 13.62 10.92
C ALA A 7 -6.31 12.40 11.74
N LEU A 8 -7.05 11.29 11.68
CA LEU A 8 -6.67 10.02 12.29
C LEU A 8 -5.37 9.48 11.72
N TYR A 9 -5.22 9.50 10.39
CA TYR A 9 -4.01 9.07 9.71
C TYR A 9 -2.80 9.88 10.19
N ASN A 10 -2.91 11.21 10.24
CA ASN A 10 -1.83 12.08 10.71
C ASN A 10 -1.49 11.88 12.20
N ALA A 11 -2.47 11.48 13.02
CA ALA A 11 -2.25 11.25 14.45
C ALA A 11 -1.60 9.89 14.73
N TRP A 12 -1.87 8.86 13.91
CA TRP A 12 -1.53 7.47 14.22
C TRP A 12 -0.41 6.90 13.35
N VAL A 13 -0.25 7.40 12.13
CA VAL A 13 0.77 6.92 11.21
C VAL A 13 2.07 7.69 11.44
N CYS A 14 3.17 6.95 11.54
CA CYS A 14 4.53 7.52 11.65
C CYS A 14 4.87 8.40 10.45
N ASP A 15 5.99 9.12 10.56
CA ASP A 15 6.43 10.07 9.54
C ASP A 15 6.37 9.46 8.14
N PRO A 16 5.72 10.17 7.19
CA PRO A 16 5.57 9.67 5.85
C PRO A 16 6.93 9.48 5.16
N LYS A 17 6.97 8.56 4.19
CA LYS A 17 8.13 8.32 3.32
C LYS A 17 7.86 8.85 1.91
N PRO A 18 7.91 10.18 1.68
CA PRO A 18 7.50 10.79 0.41
C PRO A 18 8.33 10.35 -0.81
N HIS A 19 9.53 9.81 -0.61
CA HIS A 19 10.34 9.23 -1.68
C HIS A 19 9.76 7.92 -2.26
N LEU A 20 8.83 7.27 -1.55
CA LEU A 20 8.13 6.06 -2.05
C LEU A 20 6.90 6.42 -2.89
N TRP A 21 6.58 7.70 -3.05
CA TRP A 21 5.31 8.15 -3.59
C TRP A 21 5.45 8.74 -5.00
N PRO A 22 4.40 8.64 -5.83
CA PRO A 22 4.34 9.39 -7.08
C PRO A 22 4.37 10.91 -6.81
N ASP A 23 5.01 11.65 -7.70
CA ASP A 23 5.15 13.12 -7.56
C ASP A 23 3.80 13.83 -7.41
N CYS A 24 2.77 13.35 -8.11
CA CYS A 24 1.41 13.91 -8.06
C CYS A 24 0.69 13.71 -6.71
N LEU A 25 1.21 12.86 -5.82
CA LEU A 25 0.63 12.59 -4.50
C LEU A 25 1.57 12.96 -3.35
N ARG A 26 2.68 13.67 -3.64
CA ARG A 26 3.70 14.00 -2.64
C ARG A 26 3.14 14.81 -1.47
N ASP A 27 2.17 15.67 -1.75
CA ASP A 27 1.50 16.52 -0.75
C ASP A 27 0.24 15.87 -0.14
N HIS A 28 -0.06 14.62 -0.52
CA HIS A 28 -1.25 13.89 -0.08
C HIS A 28 -0.87 12.56 0.59
N PRO A 29 -0.35 12.62 1.83
CA PRO A 29 0.36 11.50 2.45
C PRO A 29 -0.52 10.26 2.68
N MET A 30 -1.75 10.46 3.12
CA MET A 30 -2.72 9.39 3.30
C MET A 30 -3.03 8.68 1.98
N LYS A 31 -3.30 9.45 0.92
CA LYS A 31 -3.62 8.90 -0.41
C LYS A 31 -2.42 8.15 -1.00
N ALA A 32 -1.23 8.72 -0.87
CA ALA A 32 0.01 8.14 -1.37
C ALA A 32 0.34 6.82 -0.65
N HIS A 33 0.19 6.77 0.67
CA HIS A 33 0.36 5.56 1.45
C HIS A 33 -0.69 4.50 1.09
N GLY A 34 -1.96 4.89 0.93
CA GLY A 34 -3.01 3.97 0.46
C GLY A 34 -2.66 3.34 -0.89
N LEU A 35 -2.18 4.12 -1.85
CA LEU A 35 -1.72 3.63 -3.15
C LEU A 35 -0.52 2.68 -3.01
N TYR A 36 0.45 3.01 -2.17
CA TYR A 36 1.60 2.16 -1.89
C TYR A 36 1.17 0.80 -1.31
N CYS A 37 0.33 0.79 -0.27
CA CYS A 37 -0.19 -0.43 0.34
C CYS A 37 -0.96 -1.30 -0.66
N PHE A 38 -1.78 -0.67 -1.51
CA PHE A 38 -2.50 -1.40 -2.56
C PHE A 38 -1.54 -2.08 -3.55
N ARG A 39 -0.52 -1.35 -4.03
CA ARG A 39 0.48 -1.89 -4.96
C ARG A 39 1.28 -3.03 -4.36
N GLU A 40 1.76 -2.87 -3.14
CA GLU A 40 2.53 -3.93 -2.47
C GLU A 40 1.67 -5.15 -2.14
N GLY A 41 0.42 -4.93 -1.71
CA GLY A 41 -0.54 -6.01 -1.48
C GLY A 41 -0.85 -6.80 -2.77
N LEU A 42 -1.10 -6.09 -3.88
CA LEU A 42 -1.31 -6.72 -5.19
C LEU A 42 -0.07 -7.50 -5.65
N ARG A 43 1.12 -6.91 -5.52
CA ARG A 43 2.38 -7.56 -5.87
C ARG A 43 2.60 -8.83 -5.06
N LEU A 44 2.42 -8.76 -3.74
CA LEU A 44 2.53 -9.92 -2.86
C LEU A 44 1.51 -11.00 -3.23
N GLY A 45 0.26 -10.62 -3.48
CA GLY A 45 -0.79 -11.54 -3.90
C GLY A 45 -0.46 -12.27 -5.21
N LEU A 46 0.08 -11.56 -6.20
CA LEU A 46 0.53 -12.15 -7.46
C LEU A 46 1.71 -13.11 -7.27
N LEU A 47 2.68 -12.76 -6.41
CA LEU A 47 3.81 -13.63 -6.09
C LEU A 47 3.35 -14.92 -5.41
N LEU A 48 2.46 -14.81 -4.42
CA LEU A 48 1.88 -15.97 -3.72
C LEU A 48 1.04 -16.84 -4.66
N ALA A 49 0.23 -16.22 -5.54
CA ALA A 49 -0.54 -16.96 -6.53
C ALA A 49 0.35 -17.69 -7.54
N SER A 50 1.44 -17.05 -7.99
CA SER A 50 2.43 -17.68 -8.87
C SER A 50 3.14 -18.84 -8.18
N ASP A 51 3.53 -18.67 -6.92
CA ASP A 51 4.20 -19.71 -6.13
C ASP A 51 3.27 -20.91 -5.89
N ALA A 52 2.01 -20.66 -5.55
CA ALA A 52 0.99 -21.70 -5.41
C ALA A 52 0.76 -22.47 -6.72
N PHE A 53 0.60 -21.75 -7.84
CA PHE A 53 0.42 -22.36 -9.16
C PHE A 53 1.63 -23.19 -9.60
N LEU A 54 2.85 -22.69 -9.40
CA LEU A 54 4.07 -23.43 -9.69
C LEU A 54 4.24 -24.65 -8.78
N SER A 55 3.78 -24.57 -7.53
CA SER A 55 3.77 -25.71 -6.59
C SER A 55 2.77 -26.79 -7.02
N GLU A 56 1.64 -26.42 -7.63
CA GLU A 56 0.67 -27.36 -8.22
C GLU A 56 1.15 -27.97 -9.54
N ILE A 57 2.11 -27.33 -10.23
CA ILE A 57 2.64 -27.74 -11.55
C ILE A 57 4.07 -28.31 -11.45
N GLY A 58 4.59 -28.48 -10.24
CA GLY A 58 5.83 -29.24 -10.01
C GLY A 58 5.75 -30.65 -10.62
N PRO A 59 6.90 -31.26 -10.98
CA PRO A 59 6.98 -32.43 -11.87
C PRO A 59 6.08 -33.61 -11.49
#